data_AF-A0A1X6YKL0-F1
#
_entry.id   AF-A0A1X6YKL0-F1
#
_cell.length_a   1.000
_cell.length_b   1.000
_cell.length_c   1.000
_cell.angle_alpha   90.00
_cell.angle_beta   90.00
_cell.angle_gamma   90.00
#
_symmetry.space_group_name_H-M   'P 1'
#
loop_
_entity.id
_entity.type
_entity.pdbx_description
1 polymer ?
#
loop_
_entity_poly.entity_id
_entity_poly.type
_entity_poly.pdbx_seq_one_letter_code
_entity_poly.pdbx_strand_id
1 'polypeptide(L)' 'MNYTWLLRAVRWARNPPSEKRVLLVLAVVAICLAIWGLEQLFGFPDWLVPEHVRGGGALR' A
#
# COMPACT_ATOMS: atom_id res chain seq x y z
N MET A 1 5.84 16.36 -16.55
CA MET A 1 7.00 15.62 -15.98
C MET A 1 7.65 16.49 -14.92
N ASN A 2 7.66 16.03 -13.68
CA ASN A 2 8.05 16.88 -12.55
C ASN A 2 9.47 16.51 -12.08
N TYR A 3 10.45 17.36 -12.43
CA TYR A 3 11.88 17.17 -12.12
C TYR A 3 12.19 17.09 -10.61
N THR A 4 11.27 17.56 -9.77
CA THR A 4 11.43 17.48 -8.31
C THR A 4 11.54 16.02 -7.81
N TRP A 5 10.91 15.06 -8.50
CA TRP A 5 11.05 13.63 -8.18
C TRP A 5 12.46 13.10 -8.46
N LEU A 6 13.08 13.52 -9.57
CA LEU A 6 14.46 13.16 -9.92
C LEU A 6 15.44 13.72 -8.88
N LEU A 7 15.29 14.99 -8.51
CA LEU A 7 16.12 15.62 -7.48
C LEU A 7 16.00 14.94 -6.11
N ARG A 8 14.80 14.45 -5.76
CA ARG A 8 14.55 13.69 -4.53
C ARG A 8 15.20 12.32 -4.56
N ALA A 9 15.16 11.61 -5.69
CA ALA A 9 15.82 10.32 -5.86
C ALA A 9 17.35 10.43 -5.72
N VAL A 10 17.95 11.45 -6.34
CA VAL A 10 19.39 11.73 -6.19
C VAL A 10 19.75 12.04 -4.72
N ARG A 11 18.87 12.75 -3.99
CA ARG A 11 19.07 13.02 -2.56
C ARG A 11 19.11 11.73 -1.73
N TRP A 12 18.20 10.79 -2.00
CA TRP A 12 18.17 9.49 -1.32
C TRP A 12 19.43 8.66 -1.58
N ALA A 13 19.96 8.68 -2.81
CA ALA A 13 21.19 7.97 -3.14
C ALA A 13 22.42 8.53 -2.39
N ARG A 14 22.47 9.86 -2.18
CA ARG A 14 23.59 10.54 -1.51
C ARG A 14 23.47 10.61 0.01
N ASN A 15 22.25 10.70 0.53
CA ASN A 15 21.97 10.84 1.94
C ASN A 15 20.69 10.04 2.25
N PRO A 16 20.83 8.73 2.45
CA PRO A 16 19.68 7.87 2.64
C PRO A 16 18.94 8.28 3.92
N PRO A 17 17.60 8.23 3.91
CA PRO A 17 16.82 8.37 5.14
C PRO A 17 17.26 7.30 6.15
N SER A 18 17.17 7.62 7.45
CA SER A 18 17.58 6.73 8.55
C SER A 18 17.15 5.28 8.33
N GLU A 19 18.09 4.35 8.48
CA GLU A 19 17.91 2.91 8.24
C GLU A 19 16.68 2.36 8.98
N LYS A 20 16.41 2.83 10.20
CA LYS A 20 15.23 2.45 10.99
C LYS A 20 13.92 2.74 10.28
N ARG A 21 13.84 3.88 9.57
CA ARG A 21 12.64 4.30 8.86
C ARG A 21 12.46 3.48 7.57
N VAL A 22 13.55 3.10 6.91
CA VAL A 22 13.53 2.19 5.75
C VAL A 22 13.08 0.80 6.18
N LEU A 23 13.65 0.25 7.27
CA LEU A 23 13.24 -1.05 7.81
C LEU A 23 11.78 -1.08 8.22
N LEU A 24 11.26 -0.02 8.86
CA LEU A 24 9.85 0.07 9.22
C LEU A 24 8.97 -0.05 7.97
N VAL A 25 9.24 0.73 6.93
CA VAL A 25 8.45 0.69 5.69
C VAL A 25 8.57 -0.67 5.01
N LEU A 26 9.78 -1.25 4.95
CA LEU A 26 10.02 -2.56 4.35
C LEU A 26 9.26 -3.66 5.11
N ALA A 27 9.26 -3.63 6.45
CA ALA A 27 8.50 -4.54 7.28
C ALA A 27 6.99 -4.42 7.04
N VAL A 28 6.45 -3.19 6.97
CA VAL A 28 5.04 -2.95 6.67
C VAL A 28 4.67 -3.49 5.29
N VAL A 29 5.50 -3.22 4.27
CA VAL A 29 5.29 -3.75 2.91
C VAL A 29 5.33 -5.27 2.91
N ALA A 30 6.28 -5.89 3.62
CA ALA A 30 6.38 -7.33 3.73
C ALA A 30 5.12 -7.95 4.38
N ILE A 31 4.57 -7.31 5.42
CA ILE A 31 3.32 -7.72 6.06
C ILE A 31 2.15 -7.62 5.08
N CYS A 32 2.02 -6.50 4.35
CA CYS A 32 0.96 -6.34 3.35
C CYS A 32 1.05 -7.40 2.25
N LEU A 33 2.25 -7.69 1.75
CA LEU A 33 2.47 -8.73 0.74
C LEU A 33 2.22 -10.13 1.28
N ALA A 34 2.55 -10.39 2.54
CA ALA A 34 2.27 -11.67 3.18
C ALA A 34 0.76 -11.90 3.30
N ILE A 35 0.01 -10.89 3.73
CA ILE A 35 -1.46 -10.96 3.82
C ILE A 35 -2.06 -11.17 2.42
N TRP A 36 -1.66 -10.34 1.46
CA TRP A 36 -2.16 -10.45 0.08
C TRP A 36 -1.84 -11.80 -0.58
N GLY A 37 -0.62 -12.30 -0.37
CA GLY A 37 -0.22 -13.63 -0.86
C GLY A 37 -1.03 -14.74 -0.20
N LEU A 38 -1.26 -14.65 1.11
CA LEU A 38 -2.11 -15.59 1.84
C LEU A 38 -3.55 -15.57 1.31
N GLU A 39 -4.12 -14.40 1.02
CA GLU A 39 -5.47 -14.29 0.45
C GLU A 39 -5.58 -14.90 -0.94
N GLN A 40 -4.55 -14.76 -1.79
CA GLN A 40 -4.54 -15.41 -3.10
C GLN A 40 -4.38 -16.93 -3.05
N LEU A 41 -3.72 -17.46 -2.01
CA LEU A 41 -3.50 -18.90 -1.83
C LEU A 41 -4.69 -19.60 -1.15
N PHE A 42 -5.34 -18.95 -0.18
CA PHE A 42 -6.49 -19.51 0.53
C PHE A 42 -7.84 -19.14 -0.08
N GLY A 43 -7.88 -18.14 -0.97
CA GLY A 43 -9.12 -17.57 -1.49
C GLY A 43 -9.76 -16.62 -0.47
N PHE A 44 -10.39 -15.56 -0.97
CA PHE A 44 -11.13 -14.63 -0.14
C PHE A 44 -12.47 -15.28 0.26
N PRO A 45 -12.74 -15.48 1.55
CA PRO A 45 -13.95 -16.20 1.96
C PRO A 45 -15.21 -15.35 1.74
N ASP A 46 -16.31 -15.98 1.28
CA ASP A 46 -17.55 -15.30 0.85
C ASP A 46 -18.17 -14.37 1.91
N TRP A 47 -17.98 -14.69 3.20
CA TRP A 47 -18.43 -13.87 4.35
C TRP A 47 -17.70 -12.52 4.52
N LEU A 48 -16.60 -12.30 3.80
CA LEU A 48 -15.76 -11.11 3.90
C LEU A 48 -15.96 -10.20 2.69
N VAL A 49 -16.78 -10.62 1.73
CA VAL A 49 -17.19 -9.80 0.59
C VAL A 49 -18.05 -8.66 1.14
N PRO A 50 -17.60 -7.40 1.04
CA PRO A 50 -18.42 -6.28 1.48
C PRO A 50 -19.66 -6.22 0.60
N GLU A 51 -20.84 -6.37 1.20
CA GLU A 51 -22.11 -6.07 0.57
C GLU A 51 -22.01 -4.62 0.09
N HIS A 52 -22.04 -4.42 -1.23
CA HIS A 52 -22.11 -3.07 -1.78
C HIS A 52 -23.47 -2.49 -1.40
N VAL A 53 -23.51 -1.78 -0.26
CA VAL A 53 -24.65 -0.93 0.08
C VAL A 53 -24.66 0.15 -0.99
N ARG A 54 -25.46 -0.07 -2.02
CA ARG A 54 -25.75 0.88 -3.10
C ARG A 54 -26.42 2.07 -2.44
N GLY A 55 -25.61 2.99 -1.92
CA GLY A 55 -26.03 4.25 -1.33
C GLY A 55 -26.84 4.98 -2.39
N GLY A 56 -28.16 4.90 -2.23
CA GLY A 56 -29.12 5.45 -3.17
C GLY A 56 -28.84 6.92 -3.36
N GLY A 57 -28.45 7.27 -4.59
CA GLY A 57 -28.64 8.60 -5.14
C GLY A 57 -30.13 8.90 -5.20
N ALA A 58 -30.73 9.17 -4.05
CA ALA A 58 -32.05 9.73 -3.88
C ALA A 58 -31.90 11.08 -3.17
N LEU A 59 -31.01 11.92 -3.70
CA LEU A 59 -31.01 13.35 -3.38
C LEU A 59 -31.78 14.04 -4.49
N ARG A 60 -33.10 14.14 -4.24
CA ARG A 60 -33.97 15.19 -4.78
C ARG A 60 -33.55 16.54 -4.20
#